data_AF-W7QLD5-F1
#
_entry.id   AF-W7QLD5-F1
#
_cell.length_a   1.000
_cell.length_b   1.000
_cell.length_c   1.000
_cell.angle_alpha   90.00
_cell.angle_beta   90.00
_cell.angle_gamma   90.00
#
_symmetry.space_group_name_H-M   'P 1'
#
loop_
_entity.id
_entity.type
_entity.pdbx_description
1 polymer ?
#
loop_
_entity_poly.entity_id
_entity_poly.type
_entity_poly.pdbx_seq_one_letter_code
_entity_poly.pdbx_strand_id
1 'polypeptide(L)'
;MLVSHVRNVLAAADIPVELRNMTLGGGAGELPLGECEPEVWVAPHNRERAEALIRDAMAGGDDRADWTCPGCGETLEGVFEACWQCGATRE
;
A
#
# COMPACT_ATOMS: atom_id res chain seq x y z
N MET A 1 1.00 -0.82 10.54
CA MET A 1 0.18 0.32 10.10
C MET A 1 -0.42 0.05 8.71
N LEU A 2 -1.36 -0.88 8.61
CA LEU A 2 -1.98 -1.25 7.32
C LEU A 2 -3.11 -0.30 6.92
N VAL A 3 -3.89 0.18 7.89
CA VAL A 3 -5.03 1.08 7.68
C VAL A 3 -4.62 2.42 7.05
N SER A 4 -3.50 3.00 7.48
CA SER A 4 -2.98 4.23 6.88
C SER A 4 -2.52 4.04 5.43
N HIS A 5 -1.95 2.87 5.10
CA HIS A 5 -1.55 2.54 3.73
C HIS A 5 -2.79 2.38 2.83
N VAL A 6 -3.79 1.61 3.28
CA VAL A 6 -5.06 1.46 2.57
C VAL A 6 -5.76 2.81 2.35
N ARG A 7 -5.80 3.68 3.36
CA ARG A 7 -6.34 5.04 3.19
C ARG A 7 -5.63 5.78 2.06
N ASN A 8 -4.30 5.73 2.01
CA ASN A 8 -3.53 6.44 1.00
C ASN A 8 -3.79 5.88 -0.42
N VAL A 9 -3.87 4.55 -0.56
CA VAL A 9 -4.21 3.89 -1.84
C VAL A 9 -5.58 4.34 -2.34
N LEU A 10 -6.59 4.32 -1.48
CA LEU A 10 -7.95 4.70 -1.85
C LEU A 10 -8.07 6.21 -2.13
N ALA A 11 -7.43 7.06 -1.33
CA ALA A 11 -7.42 8.50 -1.53
C ALA A 11 -6.75 8.91 -2.85
N ALA A 12 -5.66 8.23 -3.25
CA ALA A 12 -5.00 8.46 -4.54
C ALA A 12 -5.90 8.13 -5.74
N ALA A 13 -6.88 7.24 -5.56
CA ALA A 13 -7.89 6.89 -6.55
C ALA A 13 -9.17 7.77 -6.47
N ASP A 14 -9.13 8.86 -5.69
CA ASP A 14 -10.27 9.76 -5.45
C ASP A 14 -11.48 9.05 -4.81
N ILE A 15 -11.22 8.05 -3.95
CA ILE A 15 -12.25 7.38 -3.16
C ILE A 15 -12.26 7.99 -1.76
N PRO A 16 -13.36 8.65 -1.34
CA PRO A 16 -13.49 9.14 0.03
C PRO A 16 -13.47 7.98 1.04
N VAL A 17 -12.68 8.14 2.09
CA VAL A 17 -12.49 7.15 3.16
C VAL A 17 -12.76 7.77 4.52
N GLU A 18 -13.48 7.05 5.36
CA GLU A 18 -13.61 7.35 6.79
C GLU A 18 -12.79 6.32 7.59
N LEU A 19 -11.95 6.80 8.50
CA LEU A 19 -11.20 5.94 9.41
C LEU A 19 -11.87 5.90 10.77
N ARG A 20 -12.07 4.70 11.32
CA ARG A 20 -12.65 4.49 12.65
C ARG A 20 -11.71 3.73 13.57
N ASN A 21 -11.94 3.85 14.88
CA ASN A 21 -11.23 3.12 15.93
C ASN A 21 -9.70 3.37 15.96
N MET A 22 -9.24 4.48 15.39
CA MET A 22 -7.80 4.81 15.27
C MET A 22 -7.09 5.09 16.60
N THR A 23 -7.84 5.31 17.70
CA THR A 23 -7.31 5.74 19.01
C THR A 23 -7.72 4.81 20.16
N LEU A 24 -8.42 3.70 19.88
CA LEU A 24 -8.97 2.81 20.92
C LEU A 24 -7.95 1.82 21.52
N GLY A 25 -6.73 1.76 20.97
CA GLY A 25 -5.68 0.88 21.48
C GLY A 25 -5.25 1.12 22.94
N GLY A 26 -5.52 2.31 23.49
CA GLY A 26 -5.25 2.64 24.90
C GLY A 26 -6.34 2.16 25.89
N GLY A 27 -7.51 1.74 25.39
CA GLY A 27 -8.66 1.27 26.18
C GLY A 27 -8.84 -0.25 26.17
N ALA A 28 -7.85 -1.00 25.69
CA ALA A 28 -7.90 -2.46 25.49
C ALA A 28 -8.13 -3.30 26.78
N GLY A 29 -8.24 -2.65 27.94
CA GLY A 29 -8.66 -3.29 29.20
C GLY A 29 -10.18 -3.31 29.43
N GLU A 30 -10.96 -2.44 28.75
CA GLU A 30 -12.39 -2.23 29.04
C GLU A 30 -13.33 -2.51 27.85
N LEU A 31 -12.79 -2.62 26.64
CA LEU A 31 -13.55 -2.89 25.41
C LEU A 31 -13.20 -4.26 24.80
N PRO A 32 -14.15 -4.95 24.17
CA PRO A 32 -13.86 -6.16 23.41
C PRO A 32 -12.82 -5.88 22.32
N LEU A 33 -11.85 -6.79 22.16
CA LEU A 33 -10.72 -6.61 21.24
C LEU A 33 -11.16 -6.30 19.79
N GLY A 34 -12.28 -6.86 19.35
CA GLY A 34 -12.83 -6.58 18.01
C GLY A 34 -13.36 -5.16 17.81
N GLU A 35 -13.67 -4.42 18.87
CA GLU A 35 -14.14 -3.02 18.81
C GLU A 35 -12.98 -2.01 18.85
N CYS A 36 -11.74 -2.50 19.07
CA CYS A 36 -10.54 -1.68 19.14
C CYS A 36 -9.73 -1.69 17.84
N GLU A 37 -10.08 -2.56 16.90
CA GLU A 37 -9.37 -2.71 15.63
C GLU A 37 -9.65 -1.49 14.72
N PRO A 38 -8.60 -0.87 14.16
CA PRO A 38 -8.75 0.22 13.21
C PRO A 38 -9.48 -0.21 11.93
N GLU A 39 -10.44 0.61 11.48
CA GLU A 39 -11.31 0.28 10.35
C GLU A 39 -11.23 1.33 9.23
N VAL A 40 -11.40 0.87 7.99
CA VAL A 40 -11.52 1.68 6.77
C VAL A 40 -12.93 1.55 6.22
N TRP A 41 -13.64 2.67 6.12
CA TRP A 41 -15.00 2.72 5.61
C TRP A 41 -15.05 3.50 4.30
N VAL A 42 -15.82 2.98 3.35
CA VAL A 42 -16.13 3.63 2.06
C VAL A 42 -17.63 3.61 1.82
N ALA A 43 -18.12 4.54 1.01
CA ALA A 43 -19.51 4.53 0.58
C ALA A 43 -19.84 3.21 -0.16
N PRO A 44 -21.06 2.64 -0.05
CA PRO A 44 -21.38 1.34 -0.63
C PRO A 44 -21.10 1.23 -2.13
N HIS A 45 -21.29 2.32 -2.89
CA HIS A 45 -21.02 2.37 -4.33
C HIS A 45 -19.53 2.30 -4.69
N ASN A 46 -18.62 2.57 -3.74
CA ASN A 46 -17.17 2.48 -3.93
C ASN A 46 -16.60 1.14 -3.46
N ARG A 47 -17.40 0.27 -2.84
CA ARG A 47 -16.92 -0.96 -2.19
C ARG A 47 -16.12 -1.86 -3.14
N GLU A 48 -16.69 -2.22 -4.28
CA GLU A 48 -16.06 -3.14 -5.24
C GLU A 48 -14.75 -2.56 -5.79
N ARG A 49 -14.77 -1.28 -6.15
CA ARG A 49 -13.58 -0.55 -6.64
C ARG A 49 -12.50 -0.44 -5.56
N ALA A 50 -12.88 -0.19 -4.32
CA ALA A 50 -11.96 -0.14 -3.20
C ALA A 50 -11.32 -1.51 -2.90
N GLU A 51 -12.11 -2.59 -2.91
CA GLU A 51 -11.61 -3.96 -2.72
C GLU A 51 -10.61 -4.35 -3.81
N ALA A 52 -10.86 -3.99 -5.07
CA ALA A 52 -9.95 -4.24 -6.18
C ALA A 52 -8.61 -3.49 -5.99
N LEU A 53 -8.66 -2.19 -5.70
CA LEU A 53 -7.46 -1.38 -5.48
C LEU A 53 -6.63 -1.85 -4.29
N ILE A 54 -7.30 -2.26 -3.19
CA ILE A 54 -6.61 -2.83 -2.03
C ILE A 54 -5.92 -4.13 -2.42
N ARG A 55 -6.59 -5.00 -3.19
CA ARG A 55 -6.02 -6.26 -3.63
C ARG A 55 -4.77 -6.03 -4.48
N ASP A 56 -4.85 -5.13 -5.46
CA ASP A 56 -3.73 -4.82 -6.35
C ASP A 56 -2.56 -4.21 -5.57
N ALA A 57 -2.84 -3.28 -4.64
CA ALA A 57 -1.80 -2.68 -3.81
C ALA A 57 -1.14 -3.68 -2.84
N MET A 58 -1.92 -4.63 -2.30
CA MET A 58 -1.41 -5.65 -1.37
C MET A 58 -0.75 -6.83 -2.09
N ALA A 59 -1.07 -7.05 -3.37
CA ALA A 59 -0.41 -8.02 -4.23
C ALA A 59 1.01 -7.58 -4.65
N GLY A 60 1.46 -6.39 -4.20
CA GLY A 60 2.72 -5.74 -4.49
C GLY A 60 3.92 -6.65 -4.72
N GLY A 61 4.07 -7.06 -5.97
CA GLY A 61 5.31 -7.41 -6.63
C GLY A 61 5.16 -6.82 -8.02
N ASP A 62 5.91 -5.77 -8.33
CA ASP A 62 6.05 -5.38 -9.72
C ASP A 62 6.80 -6.54 -10.37
N ASP A 63 6.09 -7.47 -11.01
CA ASP A 63 6.61 -8.67 -11.69
C ASP A 63 7.55 -8.33 -12.87
N ARG A 64 8.05 -7.09 -12.93
CA ARG A 64 9.12 -6.68 -13.81
C ARG A 64 10.33 -7.55 -13.49
N ALA A 65 10.86 -8.18 -14.53
CA ALA A 65 12.09 -8.95 -14.40
C ALA A 65 13.23 -8.04 -13.93
N ASP A 66 14.12 -8.62 -13.12
CA ASP A 66 15.41 -8.06 -12.77
C ASP A 66 16.16 -7.64 -14.03
N TRP A 67 16.98 -6.60 -13.90
CA TRP A 67 17.74 -6.06 -15.00
C TRP A 67 19.17 -5.77 -14.57
N THR A 68 20.10 -5.92 -15.50
CA THR A 68 21.50 -5.57 -15.26
C THR A 68 21.76 -4.16 -15.74
N CYS A 69 22.33 -3.34 -14.87
CA CYS A 69 22.65 -1.96 -15.16
C CYS A 69 23.67 -1.85 -16.31
N PRO A 70 23.39 -1.09 -17.38
CA PRO A 70 24.32 -0.91 -18.50
C PRO A 70 25.55 -0.07 -18.11
N GLY A 71 25.45 0.76 -17.06
CA GLY A 71 26.53 1.65 -16.62
C GLY A 71 27.58 0.98 -15.73
N CYS A 72 27.17 0.10 -14.81
CA CYS A 72 28.07 -0.51 -13.82
C CYS A 72 27.97 -2.03 -13.70
N GLY A 73 27.06 -2.70 -14.41
CA GLY A 73 26.91 -4.15 -14.40
C GLY A 73 26.21 -4.74 -13.17
N GLU A 74 25.64 -3.90 -12.30
CA GLU A 74 24.89 -4.33 -11.12
C GLU A 74 23.56 -4.97 -11.50
N THR A 75 23.14 -6.04 -10.81
CA THR A 75 21.81 -6.63 -11.01
C THR A 75 20.81 -5.96 -10.07
N LEU A 76 19.75 -5.39 -10.63
CA LEU A 76 18.70 -4.70 -9.91
C LEU A 76 17.38 -5.44 -10.04
N GLU A 77 16.60 -5.45 -8.95
CA GLU A 77 15.22 -5.89 -8.96
C GLU A 77 14.38 -5.03 -9.91
N GLY A 78 13.39 -5.62 -10.58
CA GLY A 78 12.59 -4.93 -11.59
C GLY A 78 11.76 -3.74 -11.09
N VAL A 79 11.62 -3.59 -9.76
CA VAL A 79 10.99 -2.45 -9.09
C VAL A 79 11.78 -1.14 -9.23
N PHE A 80 13.07 -1.21 -9.56
CA PHE A 80 13.94 -0.03 -9.70
C PHE A 80 13.95 0.50 -11.13
N GLU A 81 13.67 1.79 -11.30
CA GLU A 81 13.77 2.49 -12.59
C GLU A 81 15.20 2.99 -12.90
N ALA A 82 16.03 3.15 -11.86
CA ALA A 82 17.41 3.61 -11.98
C ALA A 82 18.35 2.80 -11.08
N CYS A 83 19.60 2.68 -11.52
CA CYS A 83 20.64 1.96 -10.80
C CYS A 83 20.98 2.67 -9.49
N TRP A 84 20.86 1.98 -8.35
CA TRP A 84 21.22 2.53 -7.05
C TRP A 84 22.72 2.85 -6.92
N GLN A 85 23.57 2.15 -7.69
CA GLN A 85 25.02 2.30 -7.62
C GLN A 85 25.56 3.43 -8.50
N CYS A 86 25.02 3.63 -9.72
CA CYS A 86 25.55 4.63 -10.66
C CYS A 86 24.51 5.61 -11.22
N GLY A 87 23.22 5.45 -10.89
CA GLY A 87 22.14 6.31 -11.35
C GLY A 87 21.68 6.10 -12.79
N ALA A 88 22.27 5.16 -13.54
CA ALA A 88 21.86 4.86 -14.92
C ALA A 88 20.42 4.31 -14.96
N THR A 89 19.63 4.74 -15.94
CA THR A 89 18.24 4.30 -16.13
C THR A 89 18.19 2.93 -16.82
N ARG A 90 17.09 2.20 -16.61
CA ARG A 90 16.77 0.99 -17.37
C ARG A 90 16.38 1.39 -18.81
N GLU A 91 17.30 1.25 -19.76
CA GLU A 91 17.13 1.59 -21.18
C GLU A 91 16.50 0.45 -21.99
#